data_AF-A0A2A4IXQ4-F1
#
_entry.id   AF-A0A2A4IXQ4-F1
#
_cell.length_a   1.000
_cell.length_b   1.000
_cell.length_c   1.000
_cell.angle_alpha   90.00
_cell.angle_beta   90.00
_cell.angle_gamma   90.00
#
_symmetry.space_group_name_H-M   'P 1'
#
loop_
_entity.id
_entity.type
_entity.pdbx_description
1 polymer ?
#
loop_
_entity_poly.entity_id
_entity_poly.type
_entity_poly.pdbx_seq_one_letter_code
_entity_poly.pdbx_strand_id
1 'polypeptide(L)'
;MADQGIPDIPDIQPQDGPSLSTVISEKLTESIANMDLLNTLQKMVATEPGDEESEVVRDKLRGVLAQFRDMSDEDKAEFAKKIKEGLASKLSLRLKNNEMLAGVEDAIREAVMTKLYMVAAAAFLILVLFVFFGYKLYKSIKEKEKKREEKKKAKQMKKKK
;
A
#
# COMPACT_ATOMS: atom_id res chain seq x y z
N MET A 1 46.03 -23.85 -20.42
CA MET A 1 44.61 -23.99 -20.03
C MET A 1 44.27 -22.73 -19.26
N ALA A 2 43.55 -21.80 -19.88
CA ALA A 2 43.17 -20.54 -19.26
C ALA A 2 41.84 -20.74 -18.54
N ASP A 3 41.90 -20.72 -17.21
CA ASP A 3 40.74 -20.67 -16.32
C ASP A 3 40.10 -19.29 -16.48
N GLN A 4 39.01 -19.21 -17.26
CA GLN A 4 38.23 -17.99 -17.38
C GLN A 4 37.33 -17.88 -16.14
N GLY A 5 37.85 -17.21 -15.12
CA GLY A 5 37.08 -16.83 -13.94
C GLY A 5 35.81 -16.11 -14.37
N ILE A 6 34.67 -16.69 -13.98
CA ILE A 6 33.35 -16.10 -14.14
C ILE A 6 33.38 -14.75 -13.40
N PRO A 7 33.04 -13.62 -14.04
CA PRO A 7 33.00 -12.34 -13.35
C PRO A 7 31.91 -12.39 -12.28
N ASP A 8 32.30 -12.08 -11.04
CA ASP A 8 31.37 -11.90 -9.91
C ASP A 8 30.29 -10.89 -10.31
N ILE A 9 29.08 -11.38 -10.51
CA ILE A 9 27.90 -10.55 -10.72
C ILE A 9 27.59 -9.94 -9.36
N PRO A 10 27.64 -8.61 -9.19
CA PRO A 10 27.26 -8.00 -7.92
C PRO A 10 25.81 -8.37 -7.63
N ASP A 11 25.57 -8.98 -6.46
CA ASP A 11 24.24 -9.21 -5.92
C ASP A 11 23.48 -7.89 -5.89
N ILE A 12 22.61 -7.66 -6.88
CA ILE A 12 21.63 -6.58 -6.85
C ILE A 12 20.57 -7.03 -5.85
N GLN A 13 20.88 -6.88 -4.56
CA GLN A 13 19.88 -6.92 -3.50
C GLN A 13 18.82 -5.87 -3.87
N PRO A 14 17.54 -6.24 -4.07
CA PRO A 14 16.50 -5.24 -4.20
C PRO A 14 16.57 -4.38 -2.94
N GLN A 15 16.83 -3.08 -3.10
CA GLN A 15 16.61 -2.14 -2.01
C GLN A 15 15.11 -2.12 -1.74
N ASP A 16 14.66 -3.03 -0.89
CA ASP A 16 13.32 -2.99 -0.34
C ASP A 16 13.20 -1.66 0.39
N GLY A 17 12.29 -0.80 -0.11
CA GLY A 17 11.96 0.45 0.54
C GLY A 17 11.52 0.23 1.99
N PRO A 18 11.43 1.30 2.81
CA PRO A 18 11.04 1.16 4.20
C PRO A 18 9.71 0.40 4.31
N SER A 19 9.70 -0.66 5.13
CA SER A 19 8.51 -1.50 5.34
C SER A 19 7.31 -0.68 5.78
N LEU A 20 6.10 -1.13 5.46
CA LEU A 20 4.88 -0.44 5.86
C LEU A 20 4.83 -0.24 7.39
N SER A 21 5.29 -1.23 8.15
CA SER A 21 5.42 -1.15 9.62
C SER A 21 6.34 -0.04 10.10
N THR A 22 7.46 0.20 9.41
CA THR A 22 8.41 1.28 9.72
C THR A 22 7.77 2.64 9.44
N VAL A 23 7.15 2.79 8.27
CA VAL A 23 6.47 4.03 7.88
C VAL A 23 5.30 4.36 8.81
N ILE A 24 4.50 3.37 9.18
CA ILE A 24 3.40 3.54 10.14
C ILE A 24 3.95 3.97 11.50
N SER A 25 4.99 3.30 12.01
CA SER A 25 5.57 3.62 13.32
C SER A 25 6.13 5.03 13.37
N GLU A 26 6.76 5.49 12.29
CA GLU A 26 7.27 6.84 12.14
C GLU A 26 6.11 7.86 12.13
N LYS A 27 5.09 7.65 11.30
CA LYS A 27 3.91 8.53 11.24
C LYS A 27 3.13 8.59 12.54
N LEU A 28 3.04 7.48 13.26
CA LEU A 28 2.38 7.40 14.56
C LEU A 28 3.17 8.16 15.62
N THR A 29 4.50 8.04 15.60
CA THR A 29 5.41 8.80 16.47
C THR A 29 5.30 10.31 16.20
N GLU A 30 5.27 10.70 14.92
CA GLU A 30 5.07 12.08 14.48
C GLU A 30 3.69 12.62 14.94
N SER A 31 2.64 11.80 14.83
CA SER A 31 1.29 12.16 15.28
C SER A 31 1.23 12.38 16.80
N ILE A 32 1.87 11.51 17.60
CA ILE A 32 1.95 11.65 19.06
C ILE A 32 2.75 12.89 19.46
N ALA A 33 3.86 13.16 18.76
CA ALA A 33 4.67 14.36 19.02
C ALA A 33 3.86 15.64 18.84
N ASN A 34 3.03 15.69 17.80
CA ASN A 34 2.17 16.83 17.48
C ASN A 34 0.83 16.84 18.22
N MET A 35 0.53 15.82 19.01
CA MET A 35 -0.75 15.70 19.72
C MET A 35 -0.88 16.75 20.83
N ASP A 36 -2.07 17.35 20.92
CA ASP A 36 -2.47 18.12 22.08
C ASP A 36 -2.91 17.15 23.19
N LEU A 37 -1.95 16.80 24.04
CA LEU A 37 -2.15 15.84 25.12
C LEU A 37 -3.28 16.32 26.06
N LEU A 38 -3.35 17.61 26.36
CA LEU A 38 -4.30 18.13 27.34
C LEU A 38 -5.73 18.04 26.83
N ASN A 39 -5.97 18.48 25.60
CA ASN A 39 -7.28 18.36 24.97
C ASN A 39 -7.69 16.89 24.79
N THR A 40 -6.72 16.00 24.53
CA THR A 40 -6.99 14.56 24.40
C THR A 40 -7.39 13.93 25.74
N LEU A 41 -6.64 14.24 26.81
CA LEU A 41 -6.98 13.80 28.18
C LEU A 41 -8.34 14.34 28.63
N GLN A 42 -8.64 15.60 28.35
CA GLN A 42 -9.94 16.20 28.66
C GLN A 42 -11.09 15.51 27.92
N LYS A 43 -10.92 15.23 26.62
CA LYS A 43 -11.91 14.48 25.84
C LYS A 43 -12.15 13.08 26.40
N MET A 44 -11.08 12.36 26.76
CA MET A 44 -11.22 11.03 27.36
C MET A 44 -11.93 11.06 28.72
N VAL A 45 -11.75 12.13 29.50
CA VAL A 45 -12.47 12.31 30.77
C VAL A 45 -13.93 12.71 30.56
N ALA A 46 -14.22 13.43 29.48
CA ALA A 46 -15.58 13.87 29.12
C ALA A 46 -16.42 12.76 28.47
N THR A 47 -15.79 11.72 27.94
CA THR A 47 -16.49 10.54 27.41
C THR A 47 -17.23 9.80 28.54
N GLU A 48 -18.48 9.43 28.30
CA GLU A 48 -19.24 8.59 29.24
C GLU A 48 -18.58 7.21 29.39
N PRO A 49 -18.38 6.72 30.63
CA PRO A 49 -17.81 5.41 30.85
C PRO A 49 -18.85 4.33 30.52
N GLY A 50 -18.44 3.34 29.74
CA GLY A 50 -19.27 2.19 29.40
C GLY A 50 -19.28 1.09 30.47
N ASP A 51 -18.33 1.11 31.40
CA ASP A 51 -18.10 0.08 32.42
C ASP A 51 -17.38 0.64 33.66
N GLU A 52 -17.32 -0.17 34.73
CA GLU A 52 -16.66 0.18 36.00
C GLU A 52 -15.14 0.42 35.86
N GLU A 53 -14.47 -0.25 34.92
CA GLU A 53 -13.03 -0.04 34.70
C GLU A 53 -12.74 1.33 34.08
N SER A 54 -13.61 1.78 33.17
CA SER A 54 -13.56 3.10 32.53
C SER A 54 -13.80 4.23 33.53
N GLU A 55 -14.68 4.03 34.51
CA GLU A 55 -14.86 4.95 35.65
C GLU A 55 -13.55 5.14 36.43
N VAL A 56 -12.86 4.05 36.79
CA VAL A 56 -11.58 4.09 37.51
C VAL A 56 -10.49 4.79 36.71
N VAL A 57 -10.42 4.52 35.40
CA VAL A 57 -9.46 5.19 34.49
C VAL A 57 -9.76 6.69 34.42
N ARG A 58 -11.04 7.07 34.31
CA ARG A 58 -11.47 8.46 34.27
C ARG A 58 -11.07 9.22 35.53
N ASP A 59 -11.24 8.62 36.70
CA ASP A 59 -10.86 9.26 37.96
C ASP A 59 -9.34 9.43 38.11
N LYS A 60 -8.55 8.45 37.63
CA LYS A 60 -7.09 8.61 37.54
C LYS A 60 -6.71 9.73 36.57
N LEU A 61 -7.36 9.83 35.42
CA LEU A 61 -7.12 10.90 34.44
C LEU A 61 -7.50 12.28 35.01
N ARG A 62 -8.58 12.37 35.79
CA ARG A 62 -8.94 13.60 36.53
C ARG A 62 -7.85 13.99 37.52
N GLY A 63 -7.30 13.03 38.27
CA GLY A 63 -6.18 13.26 39.18
C GLY A 63 -4.93 13.78 38.46
N VAL A 64 -4.59 13.18 37.31
CA VAL A 64 -3.49 13.63 36.45
C VAL A 64 -3.73 15.05 35.92
N LEU A 65 -4.95 15.38 35.49
CA LEU A 65 -5.31 16.73 35.03
C LEU A 65 -5.24 17.76 36.17
N ALA A 66 -5.62 17.39 37.39
CA ALA A 66 -5.51 18.25 38.56
C ALA A 66 -4.04 18.55 38.89
N GLN A 67 -3.19 17.52 38.99
CA GLN A 67 -1.75 17.71 39.19
C GLN A 67 -1.12 18.52 38.06
N PHE A 68 -1.50 18.26 36.80
CA PHE A 68 -1.00 19.01 35.66
C PHE A 68 -1.34 20.50 35.73
N ARG A 69 -2.54 20.86 36.22
CA ARG A 69 -2.95 22.26 36.36
C ARG A 69 -2.13 22.99 37.42
N ASP A 70 -1.82 22.31 38.50
CA ASP A 70 -1.13 22.86 39.68
C ASP A 70 0.41 22.89 39.52
N MET A 71 0.93 22.29 38.45
CA MET A 71 2.34 22.36 38.02
C MET A 71 2.71 23.71 37.39
N SER A 72 3.99 24.08 37.45
CA SER A 72 4.52 25.24 36.73
C SER A 72 4.48 25.04 35.20
N ASP A 73 4.57 26.11 34.42
CA ASP A 73 4.53 26.00 32.95
C ASP A 73 5.74 25.22 32.38
N GLU A 74 6.88 25.27 33.06
CA GLU A 74 8.07 24.48 32.74
C GLU A 74 7.83 22.99 33.02
N ASP A 75 7.29 22.66 34.21
CA ASP A 75 6.95 21.28 34.58
C ASP A 75 5.88 20.67 33.67
N LYS A 76 4.91 21.49 33.24
CA LYS A 76 3.87 21.10 32.27
C LYS A 76 4.48 20.69 30.93
N ALA A 77 5.45 21.48 30.44
CA ALA A 77 6.15 21.16 29.21
C ALA A 77 6.96 19.86 29.34
N GLU A 78 7.64 19.66 30.47
CA GLU A 78 8.42 18.44 30.73
C GLU A 78 7.51 17.20 30.86
N PHE A 79 6.40 17.32 31.59
CA PHE A 79 5.40 16.27 31.70
C PHE A 79 4.85 15.88 30.33
N ALA A 80 4.40 16.86 29.53
CA ALA A 80 3.86 16.61 28.20
C ALA A 80 4.89 15.90 27.31
N LYS A 81 6.16 16.32 27.38
CA LYS A 81 7.27 15.70 26.66
C LYS A 81 7.46 14.23 27.10
N LYS A 82 7.57 13.96 28.39
CA LYS A 82 7.75 12.59 28.93
C LYS A 82 6.60 11.65 28.55
N ILE A 83 5.36 12.15 28.60
CA ILE A 83 4.20 11.35 28.21
C ILE A 83 4.21 11.07 26.70
N LYS A 84 4.49 12.07 25.86
CA LYS A 84 4.60 11.89 24.41
C LYS A 84 5.70 10.91 24.04
N GLU A 85 6.88 11.05 24.62
CA GLU A 85 8.01 10.14 24.39
C GLU A 85 7.71 8.72 24.88
N GLY A 86 7.13 8.59 26.08
CA GLY A 86 6.74 7.30 26.64
C GLY A 86 5.67 6.58 25.81
N LEU A 87 4.67 7.32 25.33
CA LEU A 87 3.63 6.79 24.44
C LEU A 87 4.20 6.40 23.08
N ALA A 88 4.99 7.26 22.45
CA ALA A 88 5.62 6.97 21.17
C ALA A 88 6.51 5.72 21.25
N SER A 89 7.34 5.62 22.30
CA SER A 89 8.22 4.47 22.53
C SER A 89 7.42 3.18 22.77
N LYS A 90 6.44 3.18 23.68
CA LYS A 90 5.63 1.99 23.96
C LYS A 90 4.80 1.56 22.74
N LEU A 91 4.26 2.51 21.99
CA LEU A 91 3.42 2.21 20.84
C LEU A 91 4.26 1.70 19.67
N SER A 92 5.42 2.30 19.41
CA SER A 92 6.40 1.80 18.44
C SER A 92 6.87 0.38 18.78
N LEU A 93 7.18 0.12 20.06
CA LEU A 93 7.59 -1.22 20.51
C LEU A 93 6.46 -2.24 20.37
N ARG A 94 5.22 -1.87 20.71
CA ARG A 94 4.04 -2.71 20.49
C ARG A 94 3.86 -2.98 19.01
N LEU A 95 3.85 -1.96 18.15
CA LEU A 95 3.65 -2.12 16.70
C LEU A 95 4.74 -3.00 16.07
N LYS A 96 6.01 -2.75 16.39
CA LYS A 96 7.13 -3.53 15.87
C LYS A 96 7.06 -5.00 16.28
N ASN A 97 6.55 -5.28 17.47
CA ASN A 97 6.43 -6.64 17.99
C ASN A 97 5.04 -7.27 17.73
N ASN A 98 4.14 -6.59 17.00
CA ASN A 98 2.78 -7.06 16.81
C ASN A 98 2.61 -7.78 15.47
N GLU A 99 2.31 -9.07 15.55
CA GLU A 99 1.87 -9.93 14.44
C GLU A 99 0.70 -9.33 13.64
N MET A 100 -0.12 -8.49 14.27
CA MET A 100 -1.25 -7.83 13.61
C MET A 100 -0.82 -6.97 12.41
N LEU A 101 0.31 -6.26 12.50
CA LEU A 101 0.79 -5.46 11.36
C LEU A 101 1.36 -6.34 10.24
N ALA A 102 2.01 -7.45 10.59
CA ALA A 102 2.43 -8.43 9.59
C ALA A 102 1.21 -9.02 8.86
N GLY A 103 0.16 -9.38 9.60
CA GLY A 103 -1.10 -9.86 9.00
C GLY A 103 -1.81 -8.81 8.13
N VAL A 104 -1.74 -7.53 8.48
CA VAL A 104 -2.28 -6.44 7.66
C VAL A 104 -1.45 -6.25 6.37
N GLU A 105 -0.12 -6.28 6.47
CA GLU A 105 0.77 -6.18 5.31
C GLU A 105 0.56 -7.35 4.34
N ASP A 106 0.47 -8.57 4.86
CA ASP A 106 0.19 -9.77 4.07
C ASP A 106 -1.20 -9.71 3.42
N ALA A 107 -2.23 -9.30 4.17
CA ALA A 107 -3.58 -9.16 3.63
C ALA A 107 -3.66 -8.08 2.54
N ILE A 108 -2.97 -6.95 2.72
CA ILE A 108 -2.90 -5.89 1.71
C ILE A 108 -2.16 -6.41 0.48
N ARG A 109 -1.02 -7.08 0.66
CA ARG A 109 -0.22 -7.62 -0.45
C ARG A 109 -1.00 -8.65 -1.23
N GLU A 110 -1.68 -9.57 -0.55
CA GLU A 110 -2.52 -10.58 -1.17
C GLU A 110 -3.67 -9.94 -1.95
N ALA A 111 -4.39 -9.00 -1.34
CA ALA A 111 -5.50 -8.31 -2.00
C ALA A 111 -5.04 -7.53 -3.26
N VAL A 112 -3.89 -6.86 -3.18
CA VAL A 112 -3.29 -6.13 -4.32
C VAL A 112 -2.85 -7.11 -5.40
N MET A 113 -2.17 -8.19 -5.05
CA MET A 113 -1.71 -9.21 -6.01
C MET A 113 -2.89 -9.89 -6.70
N THR A 114 -3.93 -10.26 -5.97
CA THR A 114 -5.14 -10.86 -6.55
C THR A 114 -5.81 -9.90 -7.54
N LYS A 115 -5.92 -8.61 -7.21
CA LYS A 115 -6.43 -7.61 -8.15
C LYS A 115 -5.53 -7.46 -9.37
N LEU A 116 -4.21 -7.42 -9.18
CA LEU A 116 -3.23 -7.28 -10.26
C LEU A 116 -3.30 -8.48 -11.21
N TYR A 117 -3.38 -9.70 -10.68
CA TYR A 117 -3.55 -10.91 -11.47
C TYR A 117 -4.86 -10.92 -12.26
N MET A 118 -5.97 -10.47 -11.67
CA MET A 118 -7.23 -10.35 -12.41
C MET A 118 -7.13 -9.36 -13.57
N VAL A 119 -6.52 -8.19 -13.35
CA VAL A 119 -6.30 -7.19 -14.41
C VAL A 119 -5.37 -7.75 -15.49
N ALA A 120 -4.28 -8.39 -15.10
CA ALA A 120 -3.34 -9.00 -16.03
C ALA A 120 -3.99 -10.12 -16.86
N ALA A 121 -4.80 -10.98 -16.24
CA ALA A 121 -5.56 -12.03 -16.91
C ALA A 121 -6.57 -11.46 -17.90
N ALA A 122 -7.31 -10.41 -17.52
CA ALA A 122 -8.26 -9.73 -18.41
C ALA A 122 -7.54 -9.09 -19.61
N ALA A 123 -6.43 -8.40 -19.37
CA ALA A 123 -5.61 -7.81 -20.43
C ALA A 123 -5.06 -8.88 -21.38
N PHE A 124 -4.58 -10.00 -20.84
CA PHE A 124 -4.11 -11.13 -21.63
C PHE A 124 -5.22 -11.73 -22.51
N LEU A 125 -6.42 -11.91 -21.96
CA LEU A 125 -7.59 -12.38 -22.72
C LEU A 125 -7.92 -11.46 -23.89
N ILE A 126 -7.95 -10.14 -23.65
CA ILE A 126 -8.16 -9.14 -24.70
C ILE A 126 -7.08 -9.24 -25.77
N LEU A 127 -5.81 -9.39 -25.37
CA LEU A 127 -4.69 -9.53 -26.30
C LEU A 127 -4.84 -10.77 -27.18
N VAL A 128 -5.20 -11.92 -26.59
CA VAL A 128 -5.49 -13.16 -27.33
C VAL A 128 -6.63 -12.97 -28.33
N LEU A 129 -7.72 -12.30 -27.93
CA LEU A 129 -8.82 -11.97 -28.84
C LEU A 129 -8.34 -11.08 -29.99
N PHE A 130 -7.56 -10.03 -29.70
CA PHE A 130 -7.01 -9.16 -30.74
C PHE A 130 -6.08 -9.90 -31.71
N VAL A 131 -5.23 -10.81 -31.23
CA VAL A 131 -4.35 -11.60 -32.11
C VAL A 131 -5.19 -12.56 -32.97
N PHE A 132 -6.16 -13.26 -32.37
CA PHE A 132 -6.96 -14.25 -33.08
C PHE A 132 -7.89 -13.60 -34.11
N PHE A 133 -8.65 -12.59 -33.69
CA PHE A 133 -9.56 -11.85 -34.57
C PHE A 133 -8.80 -10.93 -35.51
N GLY A 134 -7.72 -10.27 -35.07
CA GLY A 134 -6.87 -9.45 -35.92
C GLY A 134 -6.21 -10.26 -37.04
N TYR A 135 -5.67 -11.44 -36.73
CA TYR A 135 -5.15 -12.37 -37.74
C TYR A 135 -6.24 -12.81 -38.72
N LYS A 136 -7.42 -13.16 -38.21
CA LYS A 136 -8.55 -13.59 -39.05
C LYS A 136 -9.10 -12.45 -39.92
N LEU A 137 -9.17 -11.21 -39.39
CA LEU A 137 -9.54 -10.01 -40.14
C LEU A 137 -8.51 -9.71 -41.23
N TYR A 138 -7.24 -9.71 -40.88
CA TYR A 138 -6.14 -9.50 -41.83
C TYR A 138 -6.19 -10.53 -42.97
N LYS A 139 -6.35 -11.82 -42.64
CA LYS A 139 -6.51 -12.88 -43.64
C LYS A 139 -7.76 -12.69 -44.50
N SER A 140 -8.90 -12.36 -43.90
CA SER A 140 -10.17 -12.16 -44.63
C SER A 140 -10.12 -10.97 -45.58
N ILE A 141 -9.48 -9.86 -45.19
CA ILE A 141 -9.31 -8.68 -46.05
C ILE A 141 -8.39 -9.03 -47.21
N LYS A 142 -7.25 -9.66 -46.93
CA LYS A 142 -6.25 -10.03 -47.94
C LYS A 142 -6.80 -11.02 -48.98
N GLU A 143 -7.61 -12.00 -48.56
CA GLU A 143 -8.30 -12.92 -49.48
C GLU A 143 -9.36 -12.21 -50.34
N LYS A 144 -10.07 -11.21 -49.79
CA LYS A 144 -11.06 -10.41 -50.54
C LYS A 144 -10.39 -9.52 -51.59
N GLU A 145 -9.24 -8.93 -51.27
CA GLU A 145 -8.45 -8.15 -52.22
C GLU A 145 -7.90 -9.01 -53.36
N LYS A 146 -7.32 -10.18 -53.04
CA LYS A 146 -6.82 -11.12 -54.05
C LYS A 146 -7.93 -11.57 -55.02
N LYS A 147 -9.12 -11.90 -54.51
CA LYS A 147 -10.28 -12.24 -55.35
C LYS A 147 -10.77 -11.06 -56.21
N ARG A 148 -10.64 -9.81 -55.75
CA ARG A 148 -10.99 -8.63 -56.55
C ARG A 148 -9.97 -8.42 -57.68
N GLU A 149 -8.68 -8.61 -57.42
CA GLU A 149 -7.65 -8.53 -58.45
C GLU A 149 -7.76 -9.64 -59.49
N GLU A 150 -7.99 -10.88 -59.07
CA GLU A 150 -8.19 -12.00 -59.99
C GLU A 150 -9.44 -11.80 -60.86
N LYS A 151 -10.54 -11.29 -60.26
CA LYS A 151 -11.75 -10.92 -61.03
C LYS A 151 -11.48 -9.79 -62.02
N LYS A 152 -10.64 -8.81 -61.70
CA LYS A 152 -10.25 -7.74 -62.63
C LYS A 152 -9.37 -8.27 -63.77
N LYS A 153 -8.38 -9.13 -63.47
CA LYS A 153 -7.49 -9.74 -64.47
C LYS A 153 -8.25 -10.66 -65.42
N ALA A 154 -9.16 -11.50 -64.92
CA ALA A 154 -10.01 -12.35 -65.75
C ALA A 154 -10.94 -11.53 -66.67
N LYS A 155 -11.48 -10.40 -66.18
CA LYS A 155 -12.28 -9.49 -67.00
C LYS A 155 -11.45 -8.78 -68.09
N GLN A 156 -10.18 -8.45 -67.85
CA GLN A 156 -9.31 -7.86 -68.87
C GLN A 156 -8.86 -8.88 -69.91
N MET A 157 -8.56 -10.13 -69.52
CA MET A 157 -8.21 -11.19 -70.48
C MET A 157 -9.40 -11.59 -71.37
N LYS A 158 -10.63 -11.59 -70.84
CA LYS A 158 -11.84 -11.84 -71.63
C LYS A 158 -12.19 -10.69 -72.60
N LYS A 159 -11.64 -9.49 -72.42
CA LYS A 159 -11.77 -8.37 -73.38
C LYS A 159 -10.65 -8.34 -74.42
N LYS A 160 -9.61 -9.16 -74.25
CA LYS A 160 -8.45 -9.25 -75.16
C LYS A 160 -8.43 -10.55 -75.99
N LYS A 161 -9.38 -11.46 -75.77
CA LYS A 161 -9.73 -12.55 -76.68
C LYS A 161 -10.99 -12.14 -77.43
#